data_AF-A0A919GCS4-F1
#
_entry.id   AF-A0A919GCS4-F1
#
_cell.length_a   1.000
_cell.length_b   1.000
_cell.length_c   1.000
_cell.angle_alpha   90.00
_cell.angle_beta   90.00
_cell.angle_gamma   90.00
#
_symmetry.space_group_name_H-M   'P 1'
#
loop_
_entity.id
_entity.type
_entity.pdbx_description
1 polymer ?
#
loop_
_entity_poly.entity_id
_entity_poly.type
_entity_poly.pdbx_seq_one_letter_code
_entity_poly.pdbx_strand_id
1 'polypeptide(L)'
;MLTPWSRAAGYAALVTLPSWLWGAIMASVLLSFGDLSSFTFDPDTILGGGLLFPPVAFVALTVVRKTLPALSRWRTATIDTSVYATLVLVTTVLSGWWVGDVMSEAVDWAFVTMTIALFDLQFVVALGLSAWGYDRLVPTAPSGRTGGGRARAI
;
A
#
# COMPACT_ATOMS: atom_id res chain seq x y z
N MET A 1 -13.92 2.15 -18.61
CA MET A 1 -14.65 2.78 -17.48
C MET A 1 -13.63 3.37 -16.53
N LEU A 2 -13.65 4.67 -16.29
CA LEU A 2 -12.70 5.33 -15.39
C LEU A 2 -13.25 5.29 -13.97
N THR A 3 -12.51 4.65 -13.06
CA THR A 3 -12.77 4.67 -11.62
C THR A 3 -12.80 6.12 -11.11
N PRO A 4 -13.77 6.52 -10.27
CA PRO A 4 -13.77 7.85 -9.67
C PRO A 4 -12.49 8.10 -8.86
N TRP A 5 -11.95 9.33 -8.91
CA TRP A 5 -10.71 9.69 -8.18
C TRP A 5 -10.81 9.43 -6.68
N SER A 6 -11.97 9.70 -6.07
CA SER A 6 -12.22 9.45 -4.65
C SER A 6 -12.17 7.96 -4.28
N ARG A 7 -12.64 7.07 -5.16
CA ARG A 7 -12.58 5.62 -4.92
C ARG A 7 -11.17 5.08 -5.09
N ALA A 8 -10.42 5.57 -6.09
CA ALA A 8 -9.02 5.21 -6.29
C ALA A 8 -8.15 5.68 -5.11
N ALA A 9 -8.34 6.92 -4.65
CA ALA A 9 -7.66 7.46 -3.47
C ALA A 9 -8.01 6.69 -2.19
N GLY A 10 -9.30 6.40 -1.97
CA GLY A 10 -9.75 5.61 -0.81
C GLY A 10 -9.19 4.18 -0.80
N TYR A 11 -9.03 3.58 -1.98
CA TYR A 11 -8.35 2.29 -2.13
C TYR A 11 -6.86 2.40 -1.81
N ALA A 12 -6.16 3.38 -2.40
CA ALA A 12 -4.73 3.59 -2.18
C ALA A 12 -4.42 3.85 -0.69
N ALA A 13 -5.22 4.67 0.01
CA ALA A 13 -5.07 4.89 1.45
C ALA A 13 -5.25 3.61 2.26
N LEU A 14 -6.24 2.77 1.90
CA LEU A 14 -6.50 1.51 2.60
C LEU A 14 -5.41 0.46 2.43
N VAL A 15 -4.73 0.43 1.29
CA VAL A 15 -3.63 -0.50 1.07
C VAL A 15 -2.37 0.04 1.73
N THR A 16 -2.09 1.34 1.54
CA THR A 16 -0.82 1.95 1.90
C THR A 16 -0.67 2.12 3.41
N LEU A 17 -1.64 2.77 4.07
CA LEU A 17 -1.48 3.15 5.48
C LEU A 17 -1.40 1.95 6.42
N PRO A 18 -2.26 0.91 6.31
CA PRO A 18 -2.19 -0.22 7.22
C PRO A 18 -1.00 -1.14 6.93
N SER A 19 -0.61 -1.33 5.66
CA SER A 19 0.59 -2.11 5.31
C SER A 19 1.86 -1.41 5.78
N TRP A 20 1.96 -0.08 5.60
CA TRP A 20 3.08 0.70 6.12
C TRP A 20 3.13 0.65 7.65
N LEU A 21 2.00 0.87 8.32
CA LEU A 21 1.94 0.83 9.78
C LEU A 21 2.34 -0.55 10.33
N TRP A 22 1.95 -1.63 9.65
CA TRP A 22 2.37 -2.98 10.02
C TRP A 22 3.89 -3.16 9.93
N GLY A 23 4.52 -2.71 8.84
CA GLY A 23 5.98 -2.72 8.70
C GLY A 23 6.67 -1.90 9.78
N ALA A 24 6.16 -0.69 10.08
CA ALA A 24 6.69 0.16 11.15
C ALA A 24 6.59 -0.51 12.53
N ILE A 25 5.47 -1.18 12.83
CA ILE A 25 5.30 -1.95 14.08
C ILE A 25 6.33 -3.08 14.16
N MET A 26 6.49 -3.86 13.10
CA MET A 26 7.43 -4.98 13.09
C MET A 26 8.89 -4.52 13.17
N ALA A 27 9.22 -3.39 12.56
CA ALA A 27 10.52 -2.76 12.69
C ALA A 27 10.82 -2.40 14.15
N SER A 28 9.88 -1.75 14.84
CA SER A 28 10.06 -1.42 16.26
C SER A 28 10.14 -2.65 17.15
N VAL A 29 9.33 -3.70 16.89
CA VAL A 29 9.43 -4.98 17.63
C VAL A 29 10.82 -5.60 17.46
N LEU A 30 11.36 -5.58 16.24
CA LEU A 30 12.66 -6.15 15.93
C LEU A 30 13.80 -5.35 16.59
N LEU A 31 13.80 -4.02 16.43
CA LEU A 31 14.85 -3.14 16.95
C LEU A 31 14.84 -3.05 18.47
N SER A 32 13.66 -3.15 19.11
CA SER A 32 13.53 -3.11 20.56
C SER A 32 13.67 -4.49 21.21
N PHE A 33 14.06 -5.54 20.47
CA PHE A 33 14.12 -6.93 20.98
C PHE A 33 12.82 -7.37 21.68
N GLY A 34 11.66 -6.87 21.23
CA GLY A 34 10.34 -7.14 21.82
C GLY A 34 9.88 -6.17 22.91
N ASP A 35 10.66 -5.15 23.27
CA ASP A 35 10.24 -4.12 24.23
C ASP A 35 9.39 -3.01 23.58
N LEU A 36 8.07 -3.21 23.62
CA LEU A 36 7.07 -2.27 23.07
C LEU A 36 6.94 -0.95 23.84
N SER A 37 7.57 -0.81 25.03
CA SER A 37 7.50 0.42 25.82
C SER A 37 8.33 1.57 25.22
N SER A 38 9.23 1.26 24.29
CA SER A 38 10.15 2.17 23.60
C SER A 38 9.71 2.52 22.17
N PHE A 39 8.42 2.32 21.83
CA PHE A 39 7.91 2.58 20.49
C PHE A 39 8.05 4.06 20.13
N THR A 40 9.01 4.34 19.25
CA THR A 40 9.34 5.68 18.79
C THR A 40 9.20 5.73 17.27
N PHE A 41 8.42 6.70 16.78
CA PHE A 41 8.33 7.04 15.36
C PHE A 41 9.52 7.92 14.98
N ASP A 42 10.73 7.42 15.16
CA ASP A 42 11.90 8.14 14.68
C ASP A 42 11.99 7.94 13.15
N PRO A 43 12.21 8.99 12.34
CA PRO A 43 12.35 8.84 10.90
C PRO A 43 13.44 7.84 10.51
N ASP A 44 14.45 7.70 11.37
CA ASP A 44 15.60 6.79 11.19
C ASP A 44 15.29 5.33 11.56
N THR A 45 14.22 5.07 12.33
CA THR A 45 13.86 3.71 12.82
C THR A 45 12.75 3.05 12.00
N ILE A 46 12.08 3.78 11.10
CA ILE A 46 11.01 3.24 10.26
C ILE A 46 11.61 2.49 9.06
N LEU A 47 11.80 1.18 9.21
CA LEU A 47 12.05 0.29 8.07
C LEU A 47 10.86 0.34 7.10
N GLY A 48 11.15 0.36 5.80
CA GLY A 48 10.12 0.44 4.74
C GLY A 48 10.02 1.79 4.04
N GLY A 49 11.15 2.47 3.82
CA GLY A 49 11.21 3.69 3.02
C GLY A 49 10.91 4.99 3.75
N GLY A 50 10.91 4.97 5.08
CA GLY A 50 10.74 6.15 5.94
C GLY A 50 9.40 6.85 5.79
N LEU A 51 9.32 8.09 6.26
CA LEU A 51 8.13 8.94 6.15
C LEU A 51 7.83 9.40 4.70
N LEU A 52 8.81 9.26 3.80
CA LEU A 52 8.62 9.56 2.38
C LEU A 52 7.78 8.49 1.68
N PHE A 53 7.77 7.26 2.17
CA PHE A 53 7.09 6.17 1.52
C PHE A 53 5.55 6.33 1.44
N PRO A 54 4.81 6.57 2.54
CA PRO A 54 3.35 6.66 2.50
C PRO A 54 2.78 7.67 1.48
N PRO A 55 3.27 8.93 1.39
CA PRO A 55 2.73 9.87 0.42
C PRO A 55 3.07 9.46 -1.03
N VAL A 56 4.27 8.93 -1.28
CA VAL A 56 4.69 8.49 -2.62
C VAL A 56 3.87 7.28 -3.08
N ALA A 57 3.71 6.28 -2.21
CA ALA A 57 2.91 5.09 -2.48
C ALA A 57 1.43 5.40 -2.69
N PHE A 58 0.86 6.32 -1.90
CA PHE A 58 -0.51 6.78 -2.08
C PHE A 58 -0.73 7.39 -3.47
N VAL A 59 0.16 8.31 -3.89
CA VAL A 59 0.06 8.98 -5.20
C VAL A 59 0.24 7.96 -6.33
N ALA A 60 1.28 7.14 -6.26
CA ALA A 60 1.59 6.15 -7.29
C ALA A 60 0.45 5.14 -7.48
N LEU A 61 -0.06 4.55 -6.39
CA LEU A 61 -1.18 3.60 -6.47
C LEU A 61 -2.46 4.27 -6.98
N THR A 62 -2.73 5.52 -6.59
CA THR A 62 -3.87 6.28 -7.13
C THR A 62 -3.75 6.46 -8.65
N VAL A 63 -2.56 6.77 -9.15
CA VAL A 63 -2.28 6.90 -10.59
C VAL A 63 -2.40 5.56 -11.30
N VAL A 64 -1.81 4.49 -10.76
CA VAL A 64 -1.88 3.13 -11.33
C VAL A 64 -3.33 2.68 -11.48
N ARG A 65 -4.18 2.93 -10.47
CA ARG A 65 -5.61 2.55 -10.50
C ARG A 65 -6.44 3.43 -11.43
N LYS A 66 -5.89 4.57 -11.87
CA LYS A 66 -6.49 5.44 -12.88
C LYS A 66 -6.09 5.08 -14.30
N THR A 67 -4.88 4.59 -14.50
CA THR A 67 -4.34 4.26 -15.83
C THR A 67 -4.67 2.83 -16.24
N LEU A 68 -4.72 1.89 -15.29
CA LEU A 68 -4.99 0.48 -15.60
C LEU A 68 -6.48 0.18 -15.77
N PRO A 69 -6.83 -0.71 -16.73
CA PRO A 69 -8.19 -1.21 -16.87
C PRO A 69 -8.60 -2.09 -15.69
N ALA A 70 -9.89 -2.37 -15.55
CA ALA A 70 -10.40 -3.30 -14.56
C ALA A 70 -9.86 -4.72 -14.83
N LEU A 71 -8.84 -5.12 -14.08
CA LEU A 71 -8.23 -6.46 -14.11
C LEU A 71 -8.88 -7.36 -13.06
N SER A 72 -8.66 -8.67 -13.13
CA SER A 72 -9.15 -9.58 -12.09
C SER A 72 -8.55 -9.25 -10.72
N ARG A 73 -9.27 -9.60 -9.64
CA ARG A 73 -8.91 -9.35 -8.24
C ARG A 73 -7.45 -9.66 -7.93
N TRP A 74 -7.01 -10.87 -8.28
CA TRP A 74 -5.64 -11.32 -8.00
C TRP A 74 -4.59 -10.64 -8.89
N ARG A 75 -4.90 -10.34 -10.16
CA ARG A 75 -3.98 -9.58 -11.02
C ARG A 75 -3.76 -8.17 -10.49
N THR A 76 -4.83 -7.50 -10.06
CA THR A 76 -4.78 -6.18 -9.43
C THR A 76 -3.91 -6.22 -8.18
N ALA A 77 -4.12 -7.20 -7.30
CA ALA A 77 -3.36 -7.34 -6.06
C ALA A 77 -1.86 -7.59 -6.31
N THR A 78 -1.51 -8.47 -7.26
CA THR A 78 -0.10 -8.72 -7.60
C THR A 78 0.57 -7.48 -8.16
N ILE A 79 -0.10 -6.72 -9.04
CA ILE A 79 0.44 -5.47 -9.60
C ILE A 79 0.61 -4.40 -8.51
N ASP A 80 -0.36 -4.21 -7.63
CA ASP A 80 -0.23 -3.24 -6.54
C ASP A 80 0.90 -3.61 -5.59
N THR A 81 1.04 -4.90 -5.28
CA THR A 81 2.10 -5.38 -4.39
C THR A 81 3.47 -5.18 -5.03
N SER A 82 3.63 -5.42 -6.34
CA SER A 82 4.91 -5.18 -7.03
C SER A 82 5.24 -3.70 -7.15
N VAL A 83 4.25 -2.84 -7.41
CA VAL A 83 4.42 -1.38 -7.38
C VAL A 83 4.81 -0.92 -5.99
N TYR A 84 4.10 -1.38 -4.96
CA TYR A 84 4.37 -1.07 -3.55
C TYR A 84 5.79 -1.46 -3.17
N ALA A 85 6.23 -2.69 -3.48
CA ALA A 85 7.59 -3.16 -3.23
C ALA A 85 8.64 -2.30 -3.95
N THR A 86 8.43 -1.97 -5.22
CA THR A 86 9.34 -1.09 -5.98
C THR A 86 9.46 0.28 -5.31
N LEU A 87 8.34 0.83 -4.84
CA LEU A 87 8.34 2.12 -4.15
C LEU A 87 9.05 2.05 -2.81
N VAL A 88 8.88 0.98 -2.03
CA VAL A 88 9.64 0.78 -0.78
C VAL A 88 11.14 0.83 -1.07
N LEU A 89 11.59 0.10 -2.10
CA LEU A 89 13.01 0.07 -2.46
C LEU A 89 13.51 1.46 -2.89
N VAL A 90 12.79 2.12 -3.80
CA VAL A 90 13.17 3.46 -4.30
C VAL A 90 13.19 4.49 -3.18
N THR A 91 12.17 4.54 -2.33
CA THR A 91 12.13 5.53 -1.24
C THR A 91 13.15 5.21 -0.15
N THR A 92 13.52 3.95 0.05
CA THR A 92 14.60 3.59 0.98
C THR A 92 15.97 4.07 0.45
N VAL A 93 16.28 3.83 -0.83
CA VAL A 93 17.50 4.34 -1.46
C VAL A 93 17.56 5.87 -1.39
N LEU A 94 16.46 6.54 -1.76
CA LEU A 94 16.39 8.00 -1.74
C LEU A 94 16.52 8.57 -0.33
N SER A 95 15.98 7.90 0.68
CA SER A 95 16.11 8.33 2.08
C SER A 95 17.56 8.21 2.56
N GLY A 96 18.22 7.08 2.32
CA GLY A 96 19.64 6.90 2.69
C GLY A 96 20.55 7.91 1.98
N TRP A 97 20.36 8.09 0.67
CA TRP A 97 21.11 9.08 -0.10
C TRP A 97 20.89 10.52 0.40
N TRP A 98 19.65 10.86 0.79
CA TRP A 98 19.33 12.18 1.33
C TRP A 98 19.99 12.47 2.68
N VAL A 99 20.17 11.44 3.51
CA VAL A 99 20.83 11.52 4.82
C VAL A 99 22.37 11.56 4.68
N GLY A 100 22.90 11.30 3.47
CA GLY A 100 24.30 11.46 3.14
C GLY A 100 25.05 10.15 2.86
N ASP A 101 24.33 9.01 2.82
CA ASP A 101 24.94 7.73 2.49
C ASP A 101 25.49 7.73 1.07
N VAL A 102 26.57 6.96 0.86
CA VAL A 102 27.05 6.69 -0.49
C VAL A 102 26.00 5.87 -1.22
N MET A 103 25.74 6.19 -2.50
CA MET A 103 24.67 5.54 -3.29
C MET A 103 24.75 4.00 -3.27
N SER A 104 25.96 3.42 -3.29
CA SER A 104 26.13 1.97 -3.19
C SER A 104 25.64 1.41 -1.86
N GLU A 105 25.94 2.09 -0.75
CA GLU A 105 25.53 1.69 0.59
C GLU A 105 24.02 1.82 0.76
N ALA A 106 23.44 2.92 0.25
CA ALA A 106 21.99 3.12 0.27
C ALA A 106 21.23 2.04 -0.51
N VAL A 107 21.80 1.57 -1.63
CA VAL A 107 21.24 0.45 -2.41
C VAL A 107 21.34 -0.87 -1.66
N ASP A 108 22.49 -1.18 -1.06
CA ASP A 108 22.67 -2.40 -0.27
C ASP A 108 21.68 -2.46 0.90
N TRP A 109 21.54 -1.34 1.64
CA TRP A 109 20.58 -1.21 2.72
C TRP A 109 19.14 -1.36 2.24
N ALA A 110 18.77 -0.77 1.10
CA ALA A 110 17.43 -0.92 0.55
C ALA A 110 17.07 -2.38 0.24
N PHE A 111 18.01 -3.19 -0.24
CA PHE A 111 17.79 -4.63 -0.45
C PHE A 111 17.68 -5.41 0.85
N VAL A 112 18.46 -5.05 1.88
CA VAL A 112 18.32 -5.62 3.23
C VAL A 112 16.94 -5.31 3.80
N THR A 113 16.51 -4.05 3.76
CA THR A 113 15.19 -3.62 4.21
C THR A 113 14.06 -4.32 3.45
N MET A 114 14.19 -4.47 2.12
CA MET A 114 13.22 -5.20 1.30
C MET A 114 13.11 -6.67 1.72
N THR A 115 14.23 -7.29 2.07
CA THR A 115 14.26 -8.68 2.54
C THR A 115 13.57 -8.81 3.90
N ILE A 116 13.80 -7.86 4.82
CA ILE A 116 13.09 -7.80 6.11
C ILE A 116 11.58 -7.62 5.88
N ALA A 117 11.18 -6.73 4.95
CA ALA A 117 9.78 -6.50 4.59
C ALA A 117 9.08 -7.72 3.93
N LEU A 118 9.86 -8.67 3.40
CA LEU A 118 9.31 -9.97 2.96
C LEU A 118 9.04 -10.90 4.15
N PHE A 119 9.88 -10.85 5.18
CA PHE A 119 9.75 -11.68 6.38
C PHE A 119 8.71 -11.15 7.39
N ASP A 120 8.54 -9.83 7.48
CA ASP A 120 7.59 -9.21 8.40
C ASP A 120 6.12 -9.26 7.92
N LEU A 121 5.87 -9.87 6.75
CA LEU A 121 4.57 -9.98 6.10
C LEU A 121 3.98 -8.66 5.59
N GLN A 122 4.73 -7.56 5.54
CA GLN A 122 4.27 -6.26 5.04
C GLN A 122 3.67 -6.37 3.63
N PHE A 123 4.34 -7.10 2.73
CA PHE A 123 3.85 -7.32 1.37
C PHE A 123 2.65 -8.27 1.31
N VAL A 124 2.53 -9.21 2.26
CA VAL A 124 1.36 -10.10 2.36
C VAL A 124 0.14 -9.31 2.83
N VAL A 125 0.32 -8.39 3.77
CA VAL A 125 -0.71 -7.44 4.21
C VAL A 125 -1.14 -6.55 3.04
N ALA A 126 -0.20 -6.00 2.27
CA ALA A 126 -0.51 -5.21 1.07
C ALA A 126 -1.30 -6.02 0.03
N LEU A 127 -0.90 -7.26 -0.23
CA LEU A 127 -1.58 -8.17 -1.17
C LEU A 127 -3.00 -8.52 -0.70
N GLY A 128 -3.16 -8.82 0.58
CA GLY A 128 -4.45 -9.11 1.21
C GLY A 128 -5.39 -7.91 1.17
N LEU A 129 -4.90 -6.73 1.54
CA LEU A 129 -5.67 -5.47 1.48
C LEU A 129 -6.02 -5.10 0.04
N SER A 130 -5.10 -5.33 -0.90
CA SER A 130 -5.34 -5.06 -2.32
C SER A 130 -6.42 -5.98 -2.89
N ALA A 131 -6.41 -7.26 -2.50
CA ALA A 131 -7.45 -8.21 -2.85
C ALA A 131 -8.78 -7.87 -2.17
N TRP A 132 -8.79 -7.50 -0.89
CA TRP A 132 -10.01 -7.16 -0.14
C TRP A 132 -10.64 -5.84 -0.60
N GLY A 133 -9.85 -4.82 -0.86
CA GLY A 133 -10.30 -3.50 -1.33
C GLY A 133 -10.77 -3.48 -2.78
N TYR A 134 -10.60 -4.57 -3.53
CA TYR A 134 -10.91 -4.67 -4.97
C TYR A 134 -12.34 -4.24 -5.30
N ASP A 135 -13.32 -4.57 -4.46
CA ASP A 135 -14.74 -4.24 -4.70
C ASP A 135 -15.00 -2.72 -4.78
N ARG A 136 -14.10 -1.89 -4.21
CA ARG A 136 -14.17 -0.43 -4.29
C ARG A 136 -13.77 0.11 -5.67
N LEU A 137 -13.03 -0.68 -6.45
CA LEU A 137 -12.56 -0.34 -7.79
C LEU A 137 -13.57 -0.76 -8.87
N VAL A 138 -14.50 -1.67 -8.55
CA VAL A 138 -15.54 -2.07 -9.49
C VAL A 138 -16.58 -0.94 -9.59
N PRO A 139 -16.87 -0.42 -10.80
CA PRO A 139 -17.97 0.50 -10.99
C PRO A 139 -19.29 -0.21 -10.66
N THR A 140 -19.84 0.05 -9.48
CA THR A 140 -21.24 -0.26 -9.22
C THR A 140 -22.07 0.58 -10.18
N ALA A 141 -22.80 -0.08 -11.09
CA ALA A 141 -23.82 0.61 -11.87
C ALA A 141 -24.71 1.40 -10.89
N PRO A 142 -25.24 2.59 -11.28
CA PRO A 142 -26.27 3.22 -10.49
C PRO A 142 -27.34 2.17 -10.23
N SER A 143 -27.73 1.99 -8.97
CA SER A 143 -28.93 1.22 -8.60
C SER A 143 -30.15 1.93 -9.15
N GLY A 144 -30.31 1.88 -10.47
CA GLY A 144 -31.46 2.34 -11.20
C GLY A 144 -32.61 1.39 -10.91
N ARG A 145 -33.34 1.69 -9.84
CA ARG A 145 -34.79 1.82 -9.92
C ARG A 145 -35.49 0.59 -10.54
N THR A 146 -35.57 -0.51 -9.81
CA THR A 146 -36.75 -1.38 -9.88
C THR A 146 -37.92 -0.62 -9.26
N GLY A 147 -38.46 0.31 -10.05
CA GLY A 147 -39.70 1.01 -9.74
C GLY A 147 -40.83 0.01 -9.58
N GLY A 148 -41.65 0.24 -8.55
CA GLY A 148 -42.84 -0.55 -8.28
C GLY A 148 -43.78 -0.63 -9.49
N GLY A 149 -44.20 -1.85 -9.80
CA GLY A 149 -45.40 -2.14 -10.56
C GLY A 149 -46.33 -2.96 -9.68
N ARG A 150 -47.40 -2.33 -9.19
CA ARG A 150 -48.53 -2.97 -8.50
C ARG A 150 -49.05 -4.15 -9.32
N ALA A 151 -49.01 -5.36 -8.78
CA ALA A 151 -49.94 -6.42 -9.17
C ALA A 151 -51.06 -6.45 -8.13
N ARG A 152 -52.12 -5.68 -8.38
CA ARG A 152 -53.40 -5.80 -7.66
C ARG A 152 -54.11 -6.99 -8.31
N ALA A 153 -54.12 -8.13 -7.63
CA ALA A 153 -54.95 -9.26 -8.03
C ALA A 153 -56.42 -8.86 -7.85
N ILE A 154 -57.19 -9.05 -8.91
CA ILE A 154 -58.65 -9.04 -8.93
C ILE A 154 -59.08 -10.50 -8.92
#